data_AF-A0A9W6FT38-F1
#
_entry.id   AF-A0A9W6FT38-F1
#
_cell.length_a   1.000
_cell.length_b   1.000
_cell.length_c   1.000
_cell.angle_alpha   90.00
_cell.angle_beta   90.00
_cell.angle_gamma   90.00
#
_symmetry.space_group_name_H-M   'P 1'
#
loop_
_entity.id
_entity.type
_entity.pdbx_description
1 polymer ?
#
loop_
_entity_poly.entity_id
_entity_poly.type
_entity_poly.pdbx_seq_one_letter_code
_entity_poly.pdbx_strand_id
1 'polypeptide(L)'
;MAHVKAMGVALQERGCVQVSMNIVDYERNALYRVLELVRMEAQRWGVAIVETEIYGMVPAIALLESTAHYMQISGFDPDQIIEMRLLEMLGEDEA
;
A
#
# COMPACT_ATOMS: atom_id res chain seq x y z
N MET A 1 1.56 -8.84 13.25
CA MET A 1 2.21 -7.66 12.64
C MET A 1 1.96 -6.47 13.55
N ALA A 2 3.00 -5.70 13.92
CA ALA A 2 2.81 -4.52 14.77
C ALA A 2 2.18 -3.37 13.97
N HIS A 3 1.52 -2.41 14.62
CA HIS A 3 1.01 -1.16 14.01
C HIS A 3 -0.02 -1.31 12.88
N VAL A 4 -0.68 -2.46 12.80
CA VAL A 4 -1.78 -2.69 11.86
C VAL A 4 -3.01 -3.17 12.61
N LYS A 5 -4.15 -2.54 12.31
CA LYS A 5 -5.47 -2.92 12.81
C LYS A 5 -6.30 -3.39 11.64
N ALA A 6 -6.93 -4.55 11.73
CA ALA A 6 -7.70 -5.12 10.64
C ALA A 6 -9.02 -5.72 11.13
N MET A 7 -10.04 -5.70 10.29
CA MET A 7 -11.32 -6.34 10.52
C MET A 7 -11.93 -6.88 9.23
N GLY A 8 -12.73 -7.94 9.33
CA GLY A 8 -13.54 -8.43 8.22
C GLY A 8 -14.85 -7.64 8.12
N VAL A 9 -15.23 -7.24 6.91
CA VAL A 9 -16.47 -6.55 6.60
C VAL A 9 -17.18 -7.30 5.47
N ALA A 10 -18.44 -7.68 5.68
CA ALA A 10 -19.24 -8.28 4.63
C ALA A 10 -19.78 -7.20 3.69
N LEU A 11 -19.53 -7.34 2.39
CA LEU A 11 -20.06 -6.47 1.33
C LEU A 11 -21.18 -7.20 0.60
N GLN A 12 -22.38 -7.15 1.20
CA GLN A 12 -23.54 -7.94 0.75
C GLN A 12 -23.91 -7.69 -0.71
N GLU A 13 -23.88 -6.44 -1.16
CA GLU A 13 -24.21 -6.04 -2.53
C GLU A 13 -23.22 -6.59 -3.57
N ARG A 14 -21.98 -6.85 -3.16
CA ARG A 14 -20.91 -7.37 -4.02
C ARG A 14 -20.70 -8.88 -3.86
N GLY A 15 -21.44 -9.51 -2.95
CA GLY A 15 -21.34 -10.94 -2.67
C GLY A 15 -19.96 -11.37 -2.15
N CYS A 16 -19.20 -10.47 -1.52
CA CYS A 16 -17.84 -10.74 -1.05
C CYS A 16 -17.61 -10.24 0.38
N VAL A 17 -16.43 -10.57 0.92
CA VAL A 17 -15.93 -10.02 2.18
C VAL A 17 -14.68 -9.20 1.90
N GLN A 18 -14.53 -8.09 2.62
CA GLN A 18 -13.36 -7.23 2.56
C GLN A 18 -12.60 -7.31 3.88
N VAL A 19 -11.27 -7.40 3.78
CA VAL A 19 -10.38 -7.18 4.93
C VAL A 19 -10.10 -5.68 4.97
N SER A 20 -10.80 -4.96 5.84
CA SER A 20 -10.55 -3.53 6.08
C SER A 20 -9.37 -3.38 7.02
N MET A 21 -8.41 -2.53 6.66
CA MET A 21 -7.15 -2.39 7.38
C MET A 21 -6.81 -0.92 7.59
N ASN A 22 -6.33 -0.61 8.78
CA ASN A 22 -5.67 0.65 9.09
C ASN A 22 -4.19 0.36 9.39
N ILE A 23 -3.31 0.95 8.58
CA ILE A 23 -1.86 0.82 8.67
C ILE A 23 -1.35 2.10 9.32
N VAL A 24 -1.07 2.03 10.61
CA VAL A 24 -0.77 3.20 11.45
C VAL A 24 0.64 3.72 11.23
N ASP A 25 1.56 2.82 10.84
CA ASP A 25 2.96 3.13 10.58
C ASP A 25 3.42 2.32 9.36
N TYR A 26 3.45 2.99 8.20
CA TYR A 26 3.82 2.38 6.92
C TYR A 26 5.33 2.19 6.77
N GLU A 27 6.15 2.99 7.47
CA GLU A 27 7.61 2.86 7.45
C GLU A 27 8.05 1.58 8.17
N ARG A 28 7.34 1.20 9.24
CA ARG A 28 7.56 -0.09 9.91
C ARG A 28 6.91 -1.27 9.19
N ASN A 29 5.83 -1.04 8.45
CA ASN A 29 5.11 -2.07 7.70
C ASN A 29 4.72 -1.54 6.33
N ALA A 30 5.60 -1.73 5.36
CA ALA A 30 5.34 -1.37 3.97
C ALA A 30 4.04 -2.03 3.45
N LEU A 31 3.29 -1.31 2.61
CA LEU A 31 1.96 -1.74 2.16
C LEU A 31 2.01 -3.08 1.41
N TYR A 32 3.02 -3.31 0.57
CA TYR A 32 3.19 -4.58 -0.13
C TYR A 32 3.25 -5.76 0.85
N ARG A 33 3.95 -5.62 1.99
CA ARG A 33 4.11 -6.69 2.97
C ARG A 33 2.79 -7.04 3.64
N VAL A 34 2.00 -6.02 3.94
CA VAL A 34 0.65 -6.18 4.48
C VAL A 34 -0.21 -6.96 3.49
N LEU A 35 -0.19 -6.56 2.23
CA LEU A 35 -0.96 -7.21 1.16
C LEU A 35 -0.52 -8.65 0.90
N GLU A 36 0.79 -8.92 0.86
CA GLU A 36 1.32 -10.27 0.68
C GLU A 36 0.92 -11.21 1.82
N LEU A 37 0.87 -10.71 3.06
CA LEU A 37 0.36 -11.50 4.19
C LEU A 37 -1.11 -11.89 4.01
N VAL A 38 -1.95 -10.97 3.54
CA VAL A 38 -3.36 -11.25 3.23
C VAL A 38 -3.48 -12.24 2.08
N ARG A 39 -2.67 -12.09 1.01
CA ARG A 39 -2.63 -13.01 -0.13
C ARG A 39 -2.23 -14.42 0.28
N MET A 40 -1.16 -14.55 1.07
CA MET A 40 -0.71 -15.85 1.59
C MET A 40 -1.81 -16.51 2.43
N GLU A 41 -2.48 -15.76 3.31
CA GLU A 41 -3.56 -16.33 4.11
C GLU A 41 -4.77 -16.70 3.26
N ALA A 42 -5.22 -15.85 2.35
CA ALA A 42 -6.33 -16.14 1.44
C ALA A 42 -6.05 -17.40 0.59
N GLN A 43 -4.82 -17.52 0.05
CA GLN A 43 -4.39 -18.68 -0.72
C GLN A 43 -4.44 -19.98 0.10
N ARG A 44 -4.05 -19.94 1.38
CA ARG A 44 -4.13 -21.12 2.28
C ARG A 44 -5.55 -21.66 2.40
N TRP A 45 -6.55 -20.79 2.26
CA TRP A 45 -7.97 -21.16 2.33
C TRP A 45 -8.63 -21.29 0.95
N GLY A 46 -7.86 -21.19 -0.14
CA GLY A 46 -8.40 -21.23 -1.50
C GLY A 46 -9.33 -20.06 -1.84
N VAL A 47 -9.21 -18.94 -1.12
CA VAL A 47 -9.99 -17.73 -1.34
C VAL A 47 -9.25 -16.82 -2.32
N ALA A 48 -9.93 -16.41 -3.38
CA ALA A 48 -9.38 -15.45 -4.34
C ALA A 48 -9.54 -14.01 -3.84
N ILE A 49 -8.51 -13.18 -4.06
CA ILE A 49 -8.60 -11.73 -3.88
C ILE A 49 -8.95 -11.12 -5.22
N VAL A 50 -10.12 -10.48 -5.29
CA VAL A 50 -10.64 -9.87 -6.53
C VAL A 50 -9.99 -8.52 -6.81
N GLU A 51 -9.82 -7.68 -5.79
CA GLU A 51 -9.22 -6.35 -5.91
C GLU A 51 -8.74 -5.82 -4.54
N THR A 52 -8.06 -4.68 -4.57
CA THR A 52 -7.65 -3.91 -3.38
C THR A 52 -8.02 -2.45 -3.57
N GLU A 53 -8.36 -1.76 -2.49
CA GLU A 53 -8.74 -0.34 -2.51
C GLU A 53 -7.97 0.43 -1.44
N ILE A 54 -7.66 1.70 -1.73
CA ILE A 54 -7.16 2.68 -0.77
C ILE A 54 -8.26 3.69 -0.52
N TYR A 55 -8.64 3.85 0.75
CA TYR A 55 -9.64 4.82 1.15
C TYR A 55 -8.99 6.15 1.55
N GLY A 56 -9.26 7.21 0.80
CA GLY A 56 -8.75 8.55 1.06
C GLY A 56 -7.35 8.81 0.50
N MET A 57 -6.54 9.58 1.23
CA MET A 57 -5.16 9.92 0.83
C MET A 57 -4.16 8.91 1.37
N VAL A 58 -3.07 8.72 0.65
CA VAL A 58 -1.96 7.83 1.02
C VAL A 58 -0.63 8.55 0.79
N PRO A 59 0.39 8.37 1.66
CA PRO A 59 1.72 8.89 1.40
C PRO A 59 2.29 8.32 0.09
N ALA A 60 2.83 9.19 -0.78
CA ALA A 60 3.39 8.76 -2.07
C ALA A 60 4.51 7.73 -1.89
N ILE A 61 5.40 7.93 -0.90
CA ILE A 61 6.50 7.02 -0.58
C ILE A 61 6.00 5.60 -0.29
N ALA A 62 4.90 5.43 0.44
CA ALA A 62 4.34 4.12 0.78
C ALA A 62 3.93 3.31 -0.47
N LEU A 63 3.43 4.01 -1.50
CA LEU A 63 3.12 3.42 -2.79
C LEU A 63 4.39 3.12 -3.59
N LEU A 64 5.32 4.08 -3.66
CA LEU A 64 6.57 3.93 -4.41
C LEU A 64 7.41 2.76 -3.89
N GLU A 65 7.52 2.56 -2.58
CA GLU A 65 8.18 1.40 -1.99
C GLU A 65 7.53 0.08 -2.41
N SER A 66 6.19 0.06 -2.46
CA SER A 66 5.44 -1.12 -2.89
C SER A 66 5.65 -1.39 -4.37
N THR A 67 5.65 -0.35 -5.21
CA THR A 67 5.98 -0.43 -6.64
C THR A 67 7.38 -0.98 -6.84
N ALA A 68 8.39 -0.42 -6.16
CA ALA A 68 9.77 -0.89 -6.23
C ALA A 68 9.90 -2.36 -5.83
N HIS A 69 9.17 -2.79 -4.79
CA HIS A 69 9.14 -4.19 -4.38
C HIS A 69 8.54 -5.11 -5.46
N TYR A 70 7.32 -4.82 -5.94
CA TYR A 70 6.64 -5.69 -6.92
C TYR A 70 7.33 -5.69 -8.29
N MET A 71 7.97 -4.59 -8.67
CA MET A 71 8.74 -4.49 -9.92
C MET A 71 10.20 -4.97 -9.78
N GLN A 72 10.63 -5.31 -8.56
CA GLN A 72 12.00 -5.74 -8.25
C GLN A 72 13.08 -4.73 -8.68
N ILE A 73 12.81 -3.43 -8.48
CA ILE A 73 13.75 -2.37 -8.84
C ILE A 73 14.89 -2.34 -7.81
N SER A 74 16.12 -2.59 -8.27
CA SER A 74 17.31 -2.56 -7.42
C SER A 74 17.78 -1.13 -7.18
N GLY A 75 18.01 -0.77 -5.91
CA GLY A 75 18.54 0.54 -5.53
C GLY A 75 17.60 1.70 -5.89
N PHE A 76 16.29 1.46 -5.83
CA PHE A 76 15.28 2.47 -6.14
C PHE A 76 15.44 3.70 -5.23
N ASP A 77 15.52 4.87 -5.87
CA ASP A 77 15.58 6.16 -5.21
C ASP A 77 14.31 6.97 -5.58
N PRO A 78 13.46 7.34 -4.61
CA PRO A 78 12.26 8.15 -4.87
C PRO A 78 12.53 9.46 -5.63
N ASP A 79 13.74 10.00 -5.52
CA ASP A 79 14.17 11.22 -6.24
C ASP A 79 14.32 11.00 -7.76
N GLN A 80 14.22 9.77 -8.24
CA GLN A 80 14.17 9.47 -9.68
C GLN A 80 12.77 9.68 -10.27
N ILE A 81 11.74 9.86 -9.43
CA ILE A 81 10.36 10.12 -9.85
C ILE A 81 10.22 11.60 -10.19
N ILE A 82 9.83 11.90 -11.42
CA ILE A 82 9.74 13.26 -11.97
C ILE A 82 8.84 14.13 -11.09
N GLU A 83 7.66 13.64 -10.70
CA GLU A 83 6.71 14.36 -9.87
C GLU A 83 7.27 14.70 -8.49
N MET A 84 8.07 13.81 -7.88
CA MET A 84 8.70 14.05 -6.57
C MET A 84 9.73 15.17 -6.67
N ARG A 85 10.58 15.15 -7.71
CA ARG A 85 11.56 16.21 -7.98
C ARG A 85 10.92 17.55 -8.29
N LEU A 86 9.84 17.56 -9.08
CA LEU A 86 9.12 18.79 -9.40
C LEU A 86 8.51 19.41 -8.14
N LEU A 87 7.93 18.59 -7.26
CA LEU A 87 7.37 19.09 -5.99
C LEU A 87 8.44 19.68 -5.07
N GLU A 88 9.62 19.07 -5.01
CA GLU A 88 10.78 19.59 -4.27
C GLU A 88 11.19 20.97 -4.81
N MET A 89 11.42 21.08 -6.13
CA MET A 89 11.82 22.34 -6.78
C MET A 89 10.79 23.46 -6.59
N LEU A 90 9.49 23.15 -6.73
CA LEU A 90 8.43 24.13 -6.55
C LEU A 90 8.34 24.63 -5.09
N GLY A 91 8.70 23.79 -4.11
CA GLY A 91 8.75 24.20 -2.71
C GLY A 91 9.93 25.11 -2.37
N GLU A 92 11.03 25.03 -3.13
CA GLU A 92 12.21 25.89 -2.97
C GLU A 92 11.98 27.30 -3.54
N ASP A 93 11.17 27.45 -4.61
CA ASP A 93 10.84 28.74 -5.21
C ASP A 93 9.91 29.60 -4.34
N GLU A 94 9.26 29.01 -3.33
CA GLU A 94 8.36 29.70 -2.38
C GLU A 94 9.05 30.13 -1.07
N ALA A 95 10.32 29.77 -0.85
CA ALA A 95 11.09 30.01 0.38
C ALA A 95 12.16 31.11 0.24
#